data_AF-A0A942U4C1-F1
#
_entry.id   AF-A0A942U4C1-F1
#
_cell.length_a   1.000
_cell.length_b   1.000
_cell.length_c   1.000
_cell.angle_alpha   90.00
_cell.angle_beta   90.00
_cell.angle_gamma   90.00
#
_symmetry.space_group_name_H-M   'P 1'
#
loop_
_entity.id
_entity.type
_entity.pdbx_description
1 polymer ?
#
loop_
_entity_poly.entity_id
_entity_poly.type
_entity_poly.pdbx_seq_one_letter_code
_entity_poly.pdbx_strand_id
1 'polypeptide(L)' 'MIFEVYNRDICVGNIKITGVASSSLVMVGDTQTIQLASAFDTPPESLIIGPFVPLAPDVTPGYA' A
#
# COMPACT_ATOMS: atom_id res chain seq x y z
N MET A 1 -16.96 2.90 -34.17
CA MET A 1 -16.28 2.37 -32.97
C MET A 1 -17.30 2.32 -31.86
N ILE A 2 -17.54 1.16 -31.27
CA ILE A 2 -18.41 1.01 -30.09
C ILE A 2 -17.48 1.11 -28.88
N PHE A 3 -17.70 2.12 -28.04
CA PHE A 3 -17.03 2.23 -26.74
C PHE A 3 -17.95 1.67 -25.68
N GLU A 4 -17.48 0.68 -24.95
CA GLU A 4 -18.18 0.14 -23.79
C GLU A 4 -17.68 0.88 -22.55
N VAL A 5 -18.53 1.74 -21.99
CA VAL A 5 -18.20 2.56 -20.82
C VAL A 5 -18.91 1.97 -19.60
N TYR A 6 -18.13 1.39 -18.68
CA TYR A 6 -18.62 0.90 -17.40
C TYR A 6 -18.42 1.96 -16.32
N ASN A 7 -19.48 2.69 -15.98
CA ASN A 7 -19.49 3.49 -14.77
C ASN A 7 -19.87 2.59 -13.59
N ARG A 8 -18.92 2.31 -12.69
CA ARG A 8 -19.09 1.39 -11.55
C ARG A 8 -19.73 2.06 -10.31
N ASP A 9 -20.15 3.32 -10.40
CA ASP A 9 -20.70 4.13 -9.29
C ASP A 9 -19.87 4.02 -8.00
N ILE A 10 -18.54 4.07 -8.14
CA ILE A 10 -17.63 4.03 -6.99
C ILE A 10 -17.70 5.39 -6.28
N CYS A 11 -18.61 5.49 -5.33
CA CYS A 11 -18.82 6.66 -4.49
C CYS A 11 -17.95 6.58 -3.23
N VAL A 12 -16.71 7.04 -3.36
CA VAL A 12 -15.79 7.15 -2.23
C VAL A 12 -16.17 8.38 -1.40
N GLY A 13 -16.92 8.17 -0.31
CA GLY A 13 -17.39 9.26 0.55
C GLY A 13 -16.25 9.99 1.28
N ASN A 14 -15.57 9.32 2.20
CA ASN A 14 -14.39 9.87 2.86
C ASN A 14 -13.34 8.77 3.07
N ILE A 15 -12.10 9.04 2.66
CA ILE A 15 -10.95 8.22 3.00
C ILE A 15 -10.01 9.05 3.86
N LYS A 16 -9.75 8.57 5.07
CA LYS A 16 -8.74 9.12 5.97
C LYS A 16 -7.58 8.15 6.08
N ILE A 17 -6.43 8.53 5.54
CA ILE A 17 -5.19 7.75 5.59
C ILE A 17 -4.27 8.40 6.62
N THR A 18 -3.85 7.65 7.63
CA THR A 18 -2.97 8.12 8.71
C THR A 18 -1.49 7.85 8.44
N GLY A 19 -1.19 6.95 7.50
CA GLY A 19 0.16 6.67 7.02
C GLY A 19 0.15 5.63 5.91
N VAL A 20 1.16 5.68 5.04
CA VAL A 20 1.46 4.67 4.03
C VAL A 20 2.94 4.29 4.23
N ALA A 21 3.25 3.01 4.40
CA ALA A 21 4.60 2.55 4.71
C ALA A 21 5.50 2.57 3.45
N SER A 22 6.81 2.29 3.62
CA SER A 22 7.69 2.07 2.48
C SER A 22 7.19 0.89 1.65
N SER A 23 6.97 1.10 0.35
CA SER A 23 6.43 0.11 -0.60
C SER A 23 4.96 -0.28 -0.39
N SER A 24 4.07 0.67 -0.07
CA SER A 24 2.61 0.41 -0.04
C SER A 24 1.83 1.19 -1.11
N LEU A 25 0.73 0.61 -1.56
CA LEU A 25 -0.20 1.17 -2.55
C LEU A 25 -1.60 1.26 -1.91
N VAL A 26 -2.24 2.42 -1.99
CA VAL A 26 -3.66 2.56 -1.70
C VAL A 26 -4.38 2.78 -3.02
N MET A 27 -5.29 1.88 -3.37
CA MET A 27 -6.03 1.93 -4.63
C MET A 27 -7.53 1.84 -4.39
N VAL A 28 -8.28 2.66 -5.12
CA VAL A 28 -9.75 2.64 -5.16
C VAL A 28 -10.18 2.58 -6.62
N GLY A 29 -11.02 1.61 -6.96
CA GLY A 29 -11.30 1.28 -8.36
C GLY A 29 -10.86 -0.14 -8.69
N ASP A 30 -10.95 -0.49 -9.96
CA ASP A 30 -10.55 -1.77 -10.51
C ASP A 30 -9.13 -1.72 -11.09
N THR A 31 -8.44 -2.85 -10.99
CA THR A 31 -7.13 -3.07 -11.58
C THR A 31 -7.08 -4.46 -12.16
N GLN A 32 -6.47 -4.61 -13.33
CA GLN A 32 -6.26 -5.92 -13.93
C GLN A 32 -4.99 -6.58 -13.38
N THR A 33 -3.94 -5.80 -13.10
CA THR A 33 -2.67 -6.32 -12.58
C THR A 33 -1.95 -5.22 -11.83
N ILE A 34 -1.50 -5.52 -10.61
CA ILE A 34 -0.55 -4.71 -9.86
C ILE A 34 0.72 -5.52 -9.72
N GLN A 35 1.83 -5.00 -10.27
CA GLN A 35 3.15 -5.61 -10.13
C GLN A 35 4.02 -4.70 -9.26
N LEU A 36 4.42 -5.21 -8.10
CA LEU A 36 5.37 -4.55 -7.20
C LEU A 36 6.72 -5.24 -7.37
N ALA A 37 7.77 -4.46 -7.60
CA ALA A 37 9.13 -4.95 -7.71
C ALA A 37 10.03 -4.11 -6.80
N SER A 38 10.99 -4.78 -6.17
CA SER A 38 12.09 -4.14 -5.48
C SER A 38 13.37 -4.74 -6.03
N ALA A 39 14.26 -3.90 -6.53
CA ALA A 39 15.59 -4.32 -6.95
C ALA A 39 16.59 -3.88 -5.87
N PHE A 40 17.36 -4.84 -5.37
CA PHE A 40 18.46 -4.57 -4.45
C PHE A 40 19.77 -4.80 -5.22
N ASP A 41 20.64 -3.80 -5.21
CA ASP A 41 21.96 -3.86 -5.88
C ASP A 41 23.06 -4.42 -4.96
N THR A 42 22.70 -4.85 -3.75
CA THR A 42 23.61 -5.44 -2.78
C THR A 42 23.60 -6.97 -2.87
N PRO A 43 24.75 -7.66 -2.74
CA PRO A 43 24.81 -9.12 -2.71
C PRO A 43 23.82 -9.72 -1.69
N PRO A 44 23.29 -10.94 -1.91
CA PRO A 44 22.32 -11.57 -0.99
C PRO A 44 22.87 -11.80 0.42
N GLU A 45 24.19 -11.86 0.61
CA GLU A 45 24.86 -11.92 1.91
C GLU A 45 24.88 -10.56 2.63
N SER A 46 24.67 -9.47 1.88
CA SER A 46 24.47 -8.10 2.38
C SER A 46 23.00 -7.77 2.64
N LEU A 47 22.10 -8.76 2.49
CA LEU A 47 20.74 -8.67 3.00
C LEU A 47 20.84 -8.53 4.52
N ILE A 48 20.90 -7.28 4.98
CA ILE A 48 20.72 -6.95 6.38
C ILE A 48 19.27 -7.33 6.67
N ILE A 49 19.05 -8.56 7.15
CA ILE A 49 17.92 -8.85 8.03
C ILE A 49 18.15 -7.92 9.22
N GLY A 50 17.75 -6.66 9.05
CA GLY A 50 17.68 -5.72 10.16
C GLY A 50 16.76 -6.38 11.18
N PRO A 51 17.05 -6.25 12.47
CA PRO A 51 16.11 -6.73 13.49
C PRO A 51 14.73 -6.22 13.08
N PHE A 52 13.78 -7.13 12.97
CA PHE A 52 12.38 -6.84 12.65
C PHE A 52 12.02 -5.58 13.41
N VAL A 53 11.87 -4.43 12.74
CA VAL A 53 11.57 -3.18 13.44
C VAL A 53 10.15 -3.40 13.95
N PRO A 54 9.95 -3.61 15.26
CA PRO A 54 8.60 -3.79 15.76
C PRO A 54 7.88 -2.49 15.46
N LEU A 55 6.77 -2.55 14.74
CA LEU A 55 5.89 -1.40 14.64
C LEU A 55 5.58 -0.99 16.08
N ALA A 56 6.03 0.19 16.48
CA ALA A 56 5.75 0.69 17.82
C ALA A 56 4.22 0.64 18.02
N PRO A 57 3.73 0.12 19.14
CA PRO A 57 2.30 0.15 19.42
C PRO A 57 1.82 1.60 19.31
N ASP A 58 0.66 1.81 18.71
CA ASP A 58 0.06 3.14 18.63
C ASP A 58 -0.20 3.64 20.06
N VAL A 59 0.57 4.65 20.49
CA VAL A 59 0.48 5.25 21.83
C VAL A 59 -0.52 6.41 21.88
N THR A 60 -1.33 6.60 20.83
CA THR A 60 -2.35 7.65 20.82
C THR A 60 -3.40 7.38 21.91
N PRO A 61 -3.56 8.28 22.91
CA PRO A 61 -4.54 8.06 23.98
C PRO A 61 -5.96 8.17 23.43
N GLY A 62 -6.77 7.12 23.60
CA GLY A 62 -8.23 7.19 23.42
C GLY A 62 -8.87 6.29 22.38
N TYR A 63 -8.19 5.24 21.88
CA TYR A 63 -8.80 4.25 20.96
C TYR A 63 -8.66 2.80 21.46
N ALA A 64 -8.79 2.56 22.78
CA ALA A 64 -9.08 1.23 23.29
C ALA A 64 -10.60 1.04 23.42
#